data_AF-A0A3B9VRD8-F1
#
_entry.id   AF-A0A3B9VRD8-F1
#
_cell.length_a   1.000
_cell.length_b   1.000
_cell.length_c   1.000
_cell.angle_alpha   90.00
_cell.angle_beta   90.00
_cell.angle_gamma   90.00
#
_symmetry.space_group_name_H-M   'P 1'
#
loop_
_entity.id
_entity.type
_entity.pdbx_description
1 polymer ?
#
loop_
_entity_poly.entity_id
_entity_poly.type
_entity_poly.pdbx_seq_one_letter_code
_entity_poly.pdbx_strand_id
1 'polypeptide(L)' 'MRRKKSQSPRQTPPEKLAKILDVPQNMFESYSQVVLSGNREAVLDGCQGVVEYEDDFIKLKIG' A
#
# COMPACT_ATOMS: atom_id res chain seq x y z
N MET A 1 33.11 12.71 -16.96
CA MET A 1 31.92 13.37 -16.36
C MET A 1 31.35 12.48 -15.24
N ARG A 2 31.38 12.93 -13.98
CA ARG A 2 30.84 12.17 -12.82
C ARG A 2 29.31 12.35 -12.79
N ARG A 3 28.54 11.27 -12.97
CA ARG A 3 27.08 11.27 -12.73
C ARG A 3 26.82 11.52 -11.24
N LYS A 4 26.19 12.66 -10.91
CA LYS A 4 25.63 12.90 -9.57
C LYS A 4 24.48 11.91 -9.36
N LYS A 5 24.61 10.99 -8.40
CA LYS A 5 23.49 10.17 -7.91
C LYS A 5 22.44 11.14 -7.35
N SER A 6 21.26 11.18 -7.95
CA SER A 6 20.10 11.87 -7.41
C SER A 6 19.74 11.25 -6.06
N GLN A 7 19.96 12.00 -5.00
CA GLN A 7 19.55 11.64 -3.65
C GLN A 7 18.01 11.62 -3.66
N SER A 8 17.40 10.45 -3.51
CA SER A 8 15.95 10.37 -3.34
C SER A 8 15.54 11.16 -2.10
N PRO A 9 14.40 11.88 -2.13
CA PRO A 9 13.94 12.63 -0.98
C PRO A 9 13.79 11.68 0.21
N ARG A 10 14.37 12.07 1.35
CA ARG A 10 14.19 11.33 2.62
C ARG A 10 12.71 11.36 2.98
N GLN A 11 12.05 10.20 2.92
CA GLN A 11 10.66 10.09 3.34
C GLN A 11 10.57 10.37 4.84
N THR A 12 9.65 11.24 5.24
CA THR A 12 9.34 11.51 6.65
C THR A 12 8.68 10.29 7.27
N PRO A 13 9.12 9.81 8.45
CA PRO A 13 8.49 8.68 9.12
C PRO A 13 7.00 8.94 9.38
N PRO A 14 6.12 7.94 9.19
CA PRO A 14 4.68 8.06 9.43
C PRO A 14 4.33 8.59 10.83
N GLU A 15 5.10 8.18 11.83
CA GLU A 15 4.95 8.60 13.24
C GLU A 15 5.08 10.12 13.42
N LYS A 16 5.96 10.77 12.64
CA LYS A 16 6.15 12.22 12.71
C LYS A 16 4.99 12.94 12.04
N LEU A 17 4.49 12.42 10.92
CA LEU A 17 3.33 12.98 10.22
C LEU A 17 2.07 12.88 11.07
N ALA A 18 1.83 11.73 11.71
CA ALA A 18 0.71 11.52 12.63
C ALA A 18 0.69 12.53 13.78
N LYS A 19 1.86 12.78 14.40
CA LYS A 19 1.99 13.79 15.46
C LYS A 19 1.74 15.22 14.99
N ILE A 20 2.18 15.58 13.78
CA ILE A 20 2.00 16.93 13.22
C ILE A 20 0.54 17.18 12.86
N LEU A 21 -0.13 16.16 12.32
CA LEU A 21 -1.51 16.25 11.84
C LEU A 21 -2.54 15.94 12.94
N ASP A 22 -2.09 15.55 14.13
CA ASP A 22 -2.92 15.11 15.26
C ASP A 22 -3.93 14.01 14.88
N VAL A 23 -3.43 13.00 14.15
CA VAL A 23 -4.21 11.85 13.71
C VAL A 23 -3.57 10.54 14.18
N PRO A 24 -4.36 9.46 14.31
CA PRO A 24 -3.82 8.12 14.60
C PRO A 24 -2.73 7.68 13.63
N GLN A 25 -1.68 6.99 14.12
CA GLN A 25 -0.56 6.53 13.29
C GLN A 25 -0.99 5.56 12.19
N ASN A 26 -1.98 4.73 12.48
CA ASN A 26 -2.53 3.75 11.55
C ASN A 26 -3.21 4.37 10.31
N MET A 27 -3.50 5.68 10.30
CA MET A 27 -3.97 6.38 9.10
C MET A 27 -2.94 6.41 7.97
N PHE A 28 -1.66 6.21 8.29
CA PHE A 28 -0.57 6.15 7.31
C PHE A 28 -0.11 4.72 7.03
N GLU A 29 -0.71 3.72 7.69
CA GLU A 29 -0.49 2.32 7.37
C GLU A 29 -1.32 1.95 6.13
N SER A 30 -0.65 1.42 5.11
CA SER A 30 -1.33 0.87 3.94
C SER A 30 -1.90 -0.50 4.30
N TYR A 31 -3.15 -0.55 4.74
CA TYR A 31 -3.86 -1.82 4.88
C TYR A 31 -4.41 -2.25 3.54
N SER A 32 -4.24 -3.52 3.20
CA SER A 32 -4.99 -4.10 2.10
C SER A 32 -6.45 -4.24 2.51
N GLN A 33 -7.37 -3.74 1.70
CA GLN A 33 -8.80 -3.87 1.91
C GLN A 33 -9.39 -4.83 0.89
N VAL A 34 -10.28 -5.70 1.37
CA VAL A 34 -11.04 -6.64 0.55
C VAL A 34 -12.51 -6.40 0.82
N VAL A 35 -13.26 -6.01 -0.21
CA VAL A 35 -14.70 -5.76 -0.13
C VAL A 35 -15.42 -6.71 -1.08
N LEU A 36 -16.33 -7.51 -0.54
CA LEU A 36 -17.18 -8.39 -1.36
C LEU A 36 -18.41 -7.61 -1.83
N SER A 37 -18.63 -7.58 -3.14
CA SER A 37 -19.80 -7.00 -3.79
C SER A 37 -20.75 -8.13 -4.18
N GLY A 38 -21.56 -8.55 -3.20
CA GLY A 38 -22.40 -9.74 -3.32
C GLY A 38 -21.56 -11.02 -3.39
N ASN A 39 -21.96 -11.95 -4.26
CA ASN A 39 -21.32 -13.28 -4.39
C ASN A 39 -20.52 -13.45 -5.69
N ARG A 40 -20.31 -12.37 -6.46
CA ARG A 40 -19.67 -12.44 -7.79
C ARG A 40 -18.39 -11.65 -7.90
N GLU A 41 -18.25 -10.60 -7.11
CA GLU A 41 -17.19 -9.63 -7.27
C GLU A 41 -16.52 -9.35 -5.93
N ALA A 42 -15.20 -9.22 -5.96
CA ALA A 42 -14.40 -8.73 -4.85
C ALA A 42 -13.58 -7.55 -5.34
N VAL A 43 -13.62 -6.45 -4.61
CA VAL A 43 -12.81 -5.25 -4.85
C VAL A 43 -11.65 -5.26 -3.87
N LEU A 44 -10.45 -5.11 -4.40
CA LEU A 44 -9.21 -5.14 -3.66
C LEU A 44 -8.52 -3.78 -3.77
N ASP A 45 -8.21 -3.17 -2.64
CA ASP A 45 -7.46 -1.93 -2.56
C ASP A 45 -6.23 -2.08 -1.65
N GLY A 46 -5.24 -1.23 -1.84
CA GLY A 46 -3.99 -1.25 -1.07
C GLY A 46 -3.04 -2.40 -1.41
N CYS A 47 -3.26 -3.13 -2.51
CA CYS A 47 -2.34 -4.14 -3.01
C CYS A 47 -1.27 -3.52 -3.93
N GLN A 48 -0.03 -4.05 -3.88
CA GLN A 48 1.03 -3.66 -4.82
C GLN A 48 0.89 -4.33 -6.19
N GLY A 49 0.04 -5.35 -6.31
CA GLY A 49 -0.27 -6.02 -7.58
C GLY A 49 -0.67 -7.49 -7.40
N VAL A 50 -1.10 -8.10 -8.50
CA VAL A 50 -1.40 -9.53 -8.59
C VAL A 50 -0.09 -10.29 -8.87
N VAL A 51 0.16 -11.32 -8.09
CA VAL A 51 1.30 -12.23 -8.22
C VAL A 51 0.91 -13.46 -9.04
N GLU A 52 -0.28 -13.99 -8.80
CA GLU A 52 -0.80 -15.21 -9.42
C GLU A 52 -2.32 -15.11 -9.54
N TYR A 53 -2.87 -15.62 -10.64
CA TYR A 53 -4.29 -15.61 -10.92
C TYR A 53 -4.68 -16.98 -11.50
N GLU A 54 -5.39 -17.76 -10.71
CA GLU A 54 -5.90 -19.09 -11.06
C GLU A 54 -7.43 -19.10 -10.94
N ASP A 55 -8.08 -20.15 -11.44
CA ASP A 55 -9.55 -20.26 -11.42
C ASP A 55 -10.13 -20.25 -9.99
N ASP A 56 -9.38 -20.81 -9.02
CA ASP A 56 -9.84 -21.00 -7.64
C ASP A 56 -9.27 -19.98 -6.65
N PHE A 57 -8.16 -19.31 -6.99
CA PHE A 57 -7.52 -18.35 -6.11
C PHE A 57 -6.74 -17.26 -6.84
N ILE A 58 -6.57 -16.14 -6.16
CA ILE A 58 -5.66 -15.08 -6.55
C ILE A 58 -4.62 -14.88 -5.44
N LYS A 59 -3.36 -14.65 -5.83
CA LYS A 59 -2.29 -14.29 -4.91
C LYS A 59 -1.92 -12.84 -5.14
N LEU A 60 -1.90 -12.05 -4.07
CA LEU A 60 -1.67 -10.62 -4.12
C LEU A 60 -0.39 -10.29 -3.37
N LYS A 61 0.35 -9.30 -3.88
CA LYS A 61 1.44 -8.70 -3.15
C LYS A 61 0.87 -7.58 -2.29
N ILE A 62 0.94 -7.77 -0.98
CA ILE A 62 0.59 -6.74 0.01
C ILE A 62 1.89 -6.06 0.46
N GLY A 63 1.78 -4.80 0.89
CA GLY A 63 2.91 -3.94 1.27
C GLY A 63 3.79 -4.52 2.36
#